data_AF-A0A5E4JL19-F1
#
_entry.id   AF-A0A5E4JL19-F1
#
_cell.length_a   1.000
_cell.length_b   1.000
_cell.length_c   1.000
_cell.angle_alpha   90.00
_cell.angle_beta   90.00
_cell.angle_gamma   90.00
#
_symmetry.space_group_name_H-M   'P 1'
#
loop_
_entity.id
_entity.type
_entity.pdbx_description
1 polymer ?
#
loop_
_entity_poly.entity_id
_entity_poly.type
_entity_poly.pdbx_seq_one_letter_code
_entity_poly.pdbx_strand_id
1 'polypeptide(L)' 'MGKKGIKKKLMLGKKLKQNRRSLPILAQLRTHRKKTFNKFAREWRHRKLKIEVEE' A
#
# COMPACT_ATOMS: atom_id res chain seq x y z
N MET A 1 -18.50 -3.01 -12.82
CA MET A 1 -18.02 -2.28 -11.62
C MET A 1 -18.61 -0.88 -11.65
N GLY A 2 -19.50 -0.56 -10.71
CA GLY A 2 -20.20 0.74 -10.66
C GLY A 2 -19.38 1.88 -10.04
N LYS A 3 -20.04 3.04 -9.85
CA LYS A 3 -19.47 4.18 -9.13
C LYS A 3 -19.12 3.77 -7.70
N LYS A 4 -17.93 4.12 -7.24
CA LYS A 4 -17.46 3.87 -5.86
C LYS A 4 -17.73 5.11 -5.01
N GLY A 5 -18.21 4.92 -3.79
CA GLY A 5 -18.30 6.00 -2.80
C GLY A 5 -16.94 6.65 -2.53
N ILE A 6 -16.97 7.93 -2.13
CA ILE A 6 -15.77 8.76 -1.94
C ILE A 6 -14.82 8.12 -0.90
N LYS A 7 -15.35 7.70 0.26
CA LYS A 7 -14.58 7.02 1.32
C LYS A 7 -13.81 5.81 0.78
N LYS A 8 -14.49 4.94 0.02
CA LYS A 8 -13.89 3.74 -0.61
C LYS A 8 -12.79 4.11 -1.61
N LYS A 9 -13.02 5.14 -2.43
CA LYS A 9 -12.04 5.63 -3.41
C LYS A 9 -10.77 6.16 -2.73
N LEU A 10 -10.92 6.92 -1.63
CA LEU A 10 -9.81 7.43 -0.85
C LEU A 10 -8.99 6.31 -0.21
N MET A 11 -9.64 5.31 0.39
CA MET A 11 -8.97 4.16 0.98
C MET A 11 -8.20 3.35 -0.07
N LEU A 12 -8.80 3.11 -1.23
CA LEU A 12 -8.12 2.46 -2.37
C LEU A 12 -6.90 3.27 -2.82
N GLY A 13 -7.03 4.59 -2.93
CA GLY A 13 -5.92 5.49 -3.27
C GLY A 13 -4.78 5.42 -2.26
N LYS A 14 -5.09 5.39 -0.95
CA LYS A 14 -4.09 5.22 0.12
C LYS A 14 -3.34 3.90 -0.02
N LYS A 15 -4.05 2.78 -0.24
CA LYS A 15 -3.43 1.46 -0.43
C LYS A 15 -2.58 1.38 -1.70
N LEU A 16 -2.97 2.10 -2.76
CA LEU A 16 -2.17 2.19 -3.98
C LEU A 16 -0.86 2.96 -3.73
N LYS A 17 -0.91 4.10 -3.03
CA LYS A 17 0.28 4.89 -2.70
C LYS A 17 1.26 4.14 -1.78
N GLN A 18 0.77 3.26 -0.91
CA GLN A 18 1.59 2.42 -0.03
C GLN A 18 2.28 1.26 -0.77
N ASN A 19 1.76 0.86 -1.94
CA ASN A 19 2.24 -0.29 -2.71
C ASN A 19 3.50 0.01 -3.56
N ARG A 20 4.48 0.73 -3.00
CA ARG A 20 5.75 0.99 -3.67
C ARG A 20 6.68 -0.22 -3.49
N ARG A 21 7.34 -0.65 -4.58
CA ARG A 21 8.18 -1.86 -4.59
C ARG A 21 9.48 -1.68 -3.80
N SER A 22 10.14 -0.53 -3.95
CA SER A 22 11.40 -0.21 -3.29
C SER A 22 11.20 0.71 -2.07
N LEU A 23 12.09 0.54 -1.09
CA LEU A 23 12.24 1.51 0.00
C LEU A 23 12.96 2.76 -0.54
N PRO A 24 12.64 3.97 -0.04
CA PRO A 24 13.36 5.19 -0.43
C PRO A 24 14.86 5.07 -0.18
N ILE A 25 15.69 5.55 -1.10
CA ILE A 25 17.16 5.43 -1.06
C ILE A 25 17.73 5.96 0.26
N LEU A 26 17.22 7.08 0.77
CA LEU A 26 17.68 7.61 2.06
C LEU A 26 17.34 6.72 3.25
N ALA A 27 16.21 6.02 3.22
CA ALA A 27 15.91 5.00 4.22
C ALA A 27 16.81 3.78 4.07
N GLN A 28 17.41 3.59 2.89
CA GLN A 28 18.33 2.51 2.60
C GLN A 28 19.74 2.71 3.15
N LEU A 29 20.19 3.96 3.21
CA LEU A 29 21.56 4.34 3.59
C LEU A 29 21.73 4.65 5.09
N ARG A 30 20.66 4.53 5.90
CA ARG A 30 20.74 4.77 7.36
C ARG A 30 21.62 3.73 8.06
N THR A 31 22.33 4.16 9.10
CA THR A 31 23.09 3.28 9.99
C THR A 31 22.15 2.33 10.75
N HIS A 32 22.63 1.13 11.08
CA HIS A 32 21.86 0.05 11.75
C HIS A 32 20.51 -0.27 11.10
N ARG A 33 20.41 -0.12 9.78
CA ARG A 33 19.18 -0.41 9.03
C ARG A 33 18.83 -1.91 9.08
N LYS A 34 17.62 -2.22 9.54
CA LYS A 34 17.05 -3.58 9.55
C LYS A 34 16.14 -3.90 8.36
N LYS A 35 15.59 -2.88 7.68
CA LYS A 35 14.53 -3.07 6.65
C LYS A 35 15.12 -3.04 5.25
N THR A 36 15.28 -4.17 4.58
CA THR A 36 15.88 -4.25 3.23
C THR A 36 14.87 -4.06 2.09
N PHE A 37 13.61 -4.46 2.28
CA PHE A 37 12.53 -4.36 1.28
C PHE A 37 11.19 -3.92 1.89
N ASN A 38 10.23 -3.53 1.04
CA ASN A 38 8.88 -3.23 1.48
C ASN A 38 8.05 -4.52 1.67
N LYS A 39 8.00 -5.04 2.91
CA LYS A 39 7.15 -6.20 3.27
C LYS A 39 5.65 -5.98 3.02
N PHE A 40 5.21 -4.73 2.88
CA PHE A 40 3.82 -4.37 2.64
C PHE A 40 3.48 -4.19 1.15
N ALA A 41 4.45 -4.40 0.25
CA ALA A 41 4.16 -4.50 -1.17
C ALA A 41 3.14 -5.62 -1.41
N ARG A 42 2.07 -5.29 -2.13
CA ARG A 42 0.89 -6.12 -2.33
C ARG A 42 0.62 -6.29 -3.81
N GLU A 43 0.47 -7.53 -4.22
CA GLU A 43 -0.02 -7.86 -5.55
C GLU A 43 -1.51 -8.20 -5.49
N TRP A 44 -2.30 -7.65 -6.42
CA TRP A 44 -3.76 -7.81 -6.40
C TRP A 44 -4.24 -9.21 -6.80
N ARG A 45 -3.41 -10.00 -7.49
CA ARG A 45 -3.72 -11.39 -7.82
C ARG A 45 -3.53 -12.30 -6.61
N HIS A 46 -2.43 -12.12 -5.88
CA HIS A 46 -2.09 -12.96 -4.72
C HIS A 46 -2.73 -12.52 -3.40
N ARG A 47 -2.98 -11.22 -3.18
CA ARG A 47 -3.56 -10.70 -1.93
C ARG A 47 -4.61 -9.62 -2.20
N LYS A 48 -5.87 -9.99 -1.98
CA LYS A 48 -7.02 -9.08 -2.14
C LYS A 48 -7.08 -8.08 -0.99
N LEU A 49 -7.64 -6.90 -1.27
CA LEU A 49 -7.90 -5.88 -0.27
C LEU A 49 -9.29 -6.12 0.32
N LYS A 50 -9.37 -6.40 1.62
CA LYS A 50 -10.61 -6.40 2.39
C LYS A 50 -10.85 -4.98 2.89
N ILE A 51 -11.54 -4.16 2.10
CA ILE A 51 -11.91 -2.79 2.48
C ILE A 51 -13.42 -2.81 2.74
N GLU A 52 -13.75 -2.89 4.02
CA GLU A 52 -15.10 -2.65 4.53
C GLU A 52 -15.23 -1.14 4.73
N VAL A 53 -16.33 -0.59 4.24
CA VAL A 53 -16.69 0.82 4.43
C VAL A 53 -17.98 0.73 5.23
N GLU A 54 -17.93 1.05 6.52
CA GLU A 54 -19.15 1.38 7.26
C GLU A 54 -19.71 2.66 6.63
N GLU A 55 -20.97 2.60 6.19
CA GLU A 55 -21.65 3.71 5.54
C GLU A 55 -21.81 4.90 6.50
#